data_AF-A0A7Y3DQ79-F1
#
_entry.id   AF-A0A7Y3DQ79-F1
#
_cell.length_a   1.000
_cell.length_b   1.000
_cell.length_c   1.000
_cell.angle_alpha   90.00
_cell.angle_beta   90.00
_cell.angle_gamma   90.00
#
_symmetry.space_group_name_H-M   'P 1'
#
loop_
_entity.id
_entity.type
_entity.pdbx_description
1 polymer ?
#
loop_
_entity_poly.entity_id
_entity_poly.type
_entity_poly.pdbx_seq_one_letter_code
_entity_poly.pdbx_strand_id
1 'polypeptide(L)' 'MTKIDYKKELRHLFKPSAKKEEIVDVPQMKFLMIDGQGDPNTSQEFKDAVEALY' A
#
# COMPACT_ATOMS: atom_id res chain seq x y z
N MET A 1 3.48 -22.69 7.74
CA MET A 1 3.55 -21.63 6.71
C MET A 1 4.69 -20.71 7.08
N THR A 2 5.59 -20.39 6.16
CA THR A 2 6.65 -19.41 6.41
C THR A 2 6.05 -18.01 6.45
N LYS A 3 6.46 -17.18 7.41
CA LYS A 3 6.05 -15.77 7.47
C LYS A 3 6.62 -15.03 6.27
N ILE A 4 5.76 -14.38 5.50
CA ILE A 4 6.16 -13.50 4.40
C ILE A 4 6.31 -12.08 4.95
N ASP A 5 7.43 -11.41 4.64
CA ASP A 5 7.70 -10.03 5.05
C ASP A 5 8.09 -9.21 3.81
N TYR A 6 7.08 -8.69 3.12
CA TYR A 6 7.26 -7.93 1.87
C TYR A 6 8.16 -6.70 2.04
N LYS A 7 8.23 -6.08 3.22
CA LYS A 7 9.12 -4.93 3.45
C LYS A 7 10.59 -5.33 3.41
N LYS A 8 10.91 -6.57 3.81
CA LYS A 8 12.26 -7.14 3.71
C LYS A 8 12.53 -7.71 2.33
N GLU A 9 11.60 -8.51 1.82
CA GLU A 9 11.75 -9.23 0.54
C GLU A 9 11.73 -8.28 -0.67
N LEU A 10 10.89 -7.24 -0.65
CA LEU A 10 10.75 -6.23 -1.70
C LEU A 10 11.24 -4.85 -1.24
N ARG A 11 12.37 -4.81 -0.52
CA ARG A 11 12.91 -3.59 0.12
C ARG A 11 13.06 -2.41 -0.84
N HIS A 12 13.35 -2.66 -2.12
CA HIS A 12 13.47 -1.62 -3.15
C HIS A 12 12.15 -0.88 -3.41
N LEU A 13 10.99 -1.52 -3.19
CA LEU A 13 9.66 -0.89 -3.31
C LEU A 13 9.24 -0.16 -2.02
N PHE A 14 9.65 -0.66 -0.85
CA PHE A 14 9.20 -0.14 0.45
C PHE A 14 10.20 0.78 1.17
N LYS A 15 11.44 0.87 0.69
CA LYS A 15 12.49 1.73 1.24
C LYS A 15 13.32 2.36 0.12
N PRO A 16 12.72 3.20 -0.74
CA PRO A 16 13.44 3.90 -1.79
C PRO A 16 14.44 4.92 -1.22
N SER A 17 15.41 5.31 -2.03
CA SER A 17 16.38 6.35 -1.67
C SER A 17 15.74 7.74 -1.76
N ALA A 18 15.92 8.59 -0.75
CA ALA A 18 15.48 9.99 -0.80
C ALA A 18 16.38 10.89 -1.68
N LYS A 19 17.48 10.36 -2.20
CA LYS A 19 18.52 11.14 -2.91
C LYS A 19 18.56 10.91 -4.42
N LYS A 20 17.87 9.88 -4.91
CA LYS A 20 17.93 9.49 -6.32
C LYS A 20 16.62 8.88 -6.75
N GLU A 21 16.24 9.18 -7.97
CA GLU A 21 15.13 8.55 -8.68
C GLU A 21 15.60 7.20 -9.23
N GLU A 22 14.72 6.19 -9.19
CA GLU A 22 14.99 4.84 -9.65
C GLU A 22 13.75 4.30 -10.37
N ILE A 23 13.96 3.65 -11.52
CA ILE A 23 12.93 2.86 -12.18
C ILE A 23 12.85 1.50 -11.46
N VAL A 24 11.65 1.08 -11.10
CA VAL A 24 11.40 -0.20 -10.41
C VAL A 24 10.30 -0.98 -11.11
N ASP A 25 10.45 -2.30 -11.15
CA ASP A 25 9.42 -3.21 -11.61
C ASP A 25 8.56 -3.65 -10.42
N VAL A 26 7.26 -3.38 -10.48
CA VAL A 26 6.32 -3.78 -9.43
C VAL A 26 5.64 -5.09 -9.88
N PRO A 27 5.84 -6.21 -9.16
CA PRO A 27 5.21 -7.47 -9.52
C PRO A 27 3.71 -7.40 -9.25
N GLN A 28 2.95 -8.29 -9.91
CA GLN A 28 1.54 -8.45 -9.59
C GLN A 28 1.38 -8.94 -8.14
N MET A 29 0.52 -8.27 -7.37
CA MET A 29 0.28 -8.57 -5.97
C MET A 29 -1.23 -8.72 -5.71
N LYS A 30 -1.57 -9.35 -4.58
CA LYS A 30 -2.95 -9.55 -4.14
C LYS A 30 -3.25 -8.53 -3.05
N PHE A 31 -4.31 -7.75 -3.25
CA PHE A 31 -4.76 -6.74 -2.30
C PHE A 31 -6.24 -6.92 -2.03
N LEU A 32 -6.64 -6.62 -0.80
CA LEU A 32 -8.02 -6.27 -0.48
C LEU A 32 -8.15 -4.76 -0.71
N MET A 33 -9.17 -4.33 -1.45
CA MET A 33 -9.35 -2.94 -1.85
C MET A 33 -10.83 -2.57 -1.77
N ILE A 34 -11.11 -1.31 -1.47
CA ILE A 34 -12.43 -0.70 -1.51
C ILE A 34 -12.30 0.57 -2.34
N ASP A 35 -13.14 0.72 -3.36
CA ASP A 35 -13.18 1.93 -4.18
C ASP A 35 -13.81 3.08 -3.40
N GLY A 36 -13.35 4.31 -3.66
CA GLY A 36 -13.86 5.51 -2.99
C GLY A 36 -13.66 6.76 -3.83
N GLN A 37 -14.29 7.85 -3.39
CA GLN A 37 -14.23 9.14 -4.07
C GLN A 37 -14.32 10.31 -3.07
N GLY A 38 -13.91 11.51 -3.49
CA GLY A 38 -13.99 12.73 -2.69
C GLY A 38 -12.78 12.96 -1.77
N ASP A 39 -12.96 13.83 -0.76
CA ASP A 39 -11.90 14.18 0.19
C ASP A 39 -11.86 13.19 1.37
N PRO A 40 -10.79 12.39 1.53
CA PRO A 40 -10.68 11.40 2.61
C PRO A 40 -10.64 12.02 4.01
N ASN A 41 -10.31 13.32 4.14
CA ASN A 41 -10.21 13.97 5.45
C ASN A 41 -11.58 14.30 6.07
N THR A 42 -12.63 14.37 5.25
CA THR A 42 -13.97 14.77 5.68
C THR A 42 -15.02 13.68 5.49
N SER A 43 -14.73 12.67 4.67
CA SER A 43 -15.65 11.57 4.38
C SER A 43 -15.72 10.55 5.53
N GLN A 44 -16.94 10.28 6.00
CA GLN A 44 -17.18 9.16 6.92
C GLN A 44 -17.01 7.82 6.21
N GLU A 45 -17.41 7.73 4.94
CA GLU A 45 -17.27 6.52 4.13
C GLU A 45 -15.81 6.07 4.00
N PHE A 46 -14.87 7.01 3.85
CA PHE A 46 -13.44 6.68 3.85
C PHE A 46 -12.98 6.08 5.18
N LYS A 47 -13.45 6.62 6.32
CA LYS A 47 -13.10 6.10 7.65
C LYS A 47 -13.61 4.69 7.84
N ASP A 48 -14.87 4.45 7.50
CA ASP A 48 -15.52 3.15 7.64
C ASP A 48 -14.84 2.11 6.73
N ALA A 49 -14.47 2.49 5.49
CA ALA A 49 -13.76 1.62 4.56
C ALA A 49 -12.36 1.23 5.05
N VAL A 50 -11.60 2.18 5.64
CA VAL A 50 -10.28 1.88 6.22
C VAL A 50 -10.41 0.95 7.42
N GLU A 51 -11.42 1.16 8.27
CA GLU A 51 -11.69 0.30 9.43
C GLU A 51 -12.02 -1.13 9.01
N ALA A 52 -12.79 -1.32 7.94
CA ALA A 52 -13.12 -2.65 7.41
C ALA A 52 -11.91 -3.43 6.84
N LEU A 53 -10.81 -2.74 6.50
CA LEU A 53 -9.59 -3.35 5.96
C LEU A 53 -8.53 -3.68 7.03
N TYR A 54 -8.74 -3.30 8.29
CA TYR A 54 -7.85 -3.58 9.43
C TYR A 54 -8.22 -4.87 10.17
#